data_AF-A0A7V3BP82-F1
#
_entry.id   AF-A0A7V3BP82-F1
#
_cell.length_a   1.000
_cell.length_b   1.000
_cell.length_c   1.000
_cell.angle_alpha   90.00
_cell.angle_beta   90.00
_cell.angle_gamma   90.00
#
_symmetry.space_group_name_H-M   'P 1'
#
loop_
_entity.id
_entity.type
_entity.pdbx_description
1 polymer ?
#
loop_
_entity_poly.entity_id
_entity_poly.type
_entity_poly.pdbx_seq_one_letter_code
_entity_poly.pdbx_strand_id
1 'polypeptide(L)'
;MVLEKIERVQEYRAMITQEILDRYDGVVRVWDTPRSAIDGGQVVDKLMQPTEVVVCEEEKDIYGSLPQRAKVRYGDGKEGWVLYQMISKLG
;
A
#
# COMPACT_ATOMS: atom_id res chain seq x y z
N MET A 1 20.35 6.20 -8.55
CA MET A 1 19.65 5.24 -7.68
C MET A 1 19.12 6.01 -6.49
N VAL A 2 17.80 6.19 -6.40
CA VAL A 2 17.18 6.63 -5.16
C VAL A 2 17.16 5.39 -4.26
N LEU A 3 17.80 5.46 -3.09
CA LEU A 3 17.72 4.41 -2.09
C LEU A 3 16.31 4.46 -1.49
N GLU A 4 15.45 3.52 -1.89
CA GLU A 4 14.14 3.33 -1.27
C GLU A 4 14.35 2.94 0.20
N LYS A 5 13.84 3.74 1.13
CA LYS A 5 13.95 3.44 2.56
C LYS A 5 12.75 2.60 2.97
N ILE A 6 12.89 1.29 2.79
CA ILE A 6 11.89 0.31 3.23
C ILE A 6 12.19 -0.10 4.67
N GLU A 7 11.17 -0.01 5.53
CA GLU A 7 11.24 -0.36 6.93
C GLU A 7 10.18 -1.42 7.26
N ARG A 8 10.60 -2.49 7.94
CA ARG A 8 9.67 -3.46 8.52
C ARG A 8 9.09 -2.86 9.79
N VAL A 9 7.76 -2.78 9.83
CA VAL A 9 7.03 -2.20 10.96
C VAL A 9 6.43 -3.29 11.84
N GLN A 10 6.04 -2.93 13.06
CA GLN A 10 5.14 -3.77 13.83
C GLN A 10 3.83 -3.89 13.06
N GLU A 11 3.42 -5.12 12.75
CA GLU A 11 2.23 -5.32 11.92
C GLU A 11 1.01 -4.67 12.56
N TYR A 12 0.24 -3.96 11.75
CA TYR A 12 -1.02 -3.35 12.17
C TYR A 12 -2.10 -3.54 11.12
N ARG A 13 -3.34 -3.55 11.59
CA ARG A 13 -4.50 -3.66 10.72
C ARG A 13 -4.85 -2.30 10.12
N ALA A 14 -5.25 -2.31 8.87
CA ALA A 14 -5.77 -1.16 8.18
C ALA A 14 -6.94 -1.57 7.28
N MET A 15 -7.64 -0.58 6.75
CA MET A 15 -8.77 -0.81 5.87
C MET A 15 -8.69 0.09 4.64
N ILE A 16 -8.90 -0.49 3.48
CA ILE A 16 -9.30 0.24 2.27
C ILE A 16 -10.82 0.40 2.39
N THR A 17 -11.27 1.61 2.69
CA THR A 17 -12.69 1.91 2.94
C THR A 17 -13.43 2.26 1.66
N GLN A 18 -14.76 2.30 1.72
CA GLN A 18 -15.58 2.80 0.60
C GLN A 18 -15.21 4.26 0.26
N GLU A 19 -15.01 5.11 1.28
CA GLU A 19 -14.61 6.50 1.07
C GLU A 19 -13.28 6.63 0.30
N ILE A 20 -12.31 5.76 0.60
CA ILE A 20 -11.05 5.71 -0.14
C ILE A 20 -11.31 5.33 -1.59
N LEU A 21 -12.10 4.28 -1.83
CA LEU A 21 -12.43 3.86 -3.20
C LEU A 21 -13.12 4.99 -3.97
N ASP A 22 -14.10 5.66 -3.36
CA ASP A 22 -14.82 6.78 -3.99
C ASP A 22 -13.87 7.95 -4.34
N ARG A 23 -12.84 8.20 -3.52
CA ARG A 23 -11.82 9.23 -3.78
C ARG A 23 -10.87 8.86 -4.92
N TYR A 24 -10.66 7.58 -5.17
CA TYR A 24 -9.65 7.07 -6.12
C TYR A 24 -10.29 6.23 -7.24
N ASP A 25 -11.34 6.76 -7.86
CA ASP A 25 -12.01 6.18 -9.05
C ASP A 25 -12.51 4.73 -8.86
N GLY A 26 -12.89 4.37 -7.64
CA GLY A 26 -13.39 3.05 -7.28
C GLY A 26 -12.32 1.95 -7.27
N VAL A 27 -11.03 2.28 -7.35
CA VAL A 27 -9.96 1.27 -7.46
C VAL A 27 -8.68 1.63 -6.72
N VAL A 28 -8.25 0.73 -5.84
CA VAL A 28 -6.89 0.73 -5.29
C VAL A 28 -6.06 -0.30 -6.05
N ARG A 29 -4.98 0.16 -6.69
CA ARG A 29 -4.05 -0.70 -7.43
C ARG A 29 -3.00 -1.27 -6.47
N VAL A 30 -2.81 -2.58 -6.52
CA VAL A 30 -1.78 -3.28 -5.76
C VAL A 30 -0.60 -3.57 -6.68
N TRP A 31 0.60 -3.20 -6.24
CA TRP A 31 1.84 -3.30 -7.00
C TRP A 31 2.73 -4.43 -6.48
N ASP A 32 3.56 -5.01 -7.35
CA ASP A 32 4.56 -6.03 -6.97
C ASP A 32 5.72 -5.45 -6.14
N THR A 33 6.10 -4.20 -6.39
CA THR A 33 7.21 -3.48 -5.75
C THR A 33 6.74 -2.09 -5.30
N PRO A 34 7.45 -1.41 -4.37
CA PRO A 34 7.16 -0.02 -4.04
C PRO A 34 7.47 0.98 -5.17
N ARG A 35 8.01 0.51 -6.30
CA ARG A 35 8.40 1.38 -7.42
C ARG A 35 7.19 1.93 -8.16
N SER A 36 7.38 3.06 -8.82
CA SER A 36 6.39 3.60 -9.77
C SER A 36 6.33 2.75 -11.05
N ALA A 37 5.31 2.96 -11.88
CA ALA A 37 5.24 2.37 -13.21
C ALA A 37 6.43 2.79 -14.11
N ILE A 38 6.94 4.01 -13.95
CA ILE A 38 8.08 4.52 -14.71
C ILE A 38 9.35 3.75 -14.35
N ASP A 39 9.46 3.35 -13.08
CA ASP A 39 10.61 2.62 -12.53
C ASP A 39 10.44 1.09 -12.61
N GLY A 40 9.47 0.63 -13.41
CA GLY A 40 9.24 -0.78 -13.73
C GLY A 40 8.32 -1.55 -12.79
N GLY A 41 7.61 -0.87 -11.88
CA GLY A 41 6.58 -1.48 -11.05
C GLY A 41 5.37 -1.94 -11.88
N GLN A 42 4.77 -3.06 -11.48
CA GLN A 42 3.62 -3.66 -12.17
C GLN A 42 2.43 -3.79 -11.23
N VAL A 43 1.24 -3.50 -11.75
CA VAL A 43 -0.01 -3.74 -11.02
C VAL A 43 -0.32 -5.24 -11.06
N VAL A 44 -0.32 -5.88 -9.90
CA VAL A 44 -0.60 -7.32 -9.74
C VAL A 44 -2.02 -7.61 -9.31
N ASP A 45 -2.72 -6.64 -8.71
CA ASP A 45 -4.12 -6.78 -8.34
C ASP A 45 -4.85 -5.42 -8.31
N LYS A 46 -6.18 -5.46 -8.28
CA LYS A 46 -7.05 -4.28 -8.18
C LYS A 46 -8.16 -4.55 -7.16
N LEU A 47 -8.13 -3.77 -6.08
CA LEU A 47 -9.14 -3.83 -5.03
C LEU A 47 -10.23 -2.80 -5.33
N MET A 48 -11.44 -3.28 -5.61
CA MET A 48 -12.61 -2.48 -6.02
C MET A 48 -13.75 -2.52 -4.99
N GLN A 49 -13.49 -3.13 -3.83
CA GLN A 49 -14.45 -3.24 -2.73
C GLN A 49 -13.71 -2.99 -1.41
N PRO A 50 -14.42 -2.54 -0.35
CA PRO A 50 -13.81 -2.34 0.95
C PRO A 50 -13.08 -3.61 1.41
N THR A 51 -11.83 -3.46 1.83
CA THR A 51 -10.93 -4.61 2.08
C THR A 51 -10.11 -4.36 3.34
N GLU A 52 -10.18 -5.27 4.31
CA GLU A 52 -9.27 -5.30 5.46
C GLU A 52 -7.89 -5.80 5.01
N VAL A 53 -6.84 -5.14 5.50
CA VAL A 53 -5.45 -5.45 5.16
C VAL A 53 -4.58 -5.44 6.41
N VAL A 54 -3.46 -6.14 6.36
CA VAL A 54 -2.40 -6.09 7.38
C VAL A 54 -1.17 -5.45 6.78
N VAL A 55 -0.70 -4.35 7.35
CA VAL A 55 0.53 -3.67 6.93
C VAL A 55 1.72 -4.32 7.62
N CYS A 56 2.77 -4.65 6.87
CA CYS A 56 4.03 -5.21 7.40
C CYS A 56 5.27 -4.42 6.96
N GLU A 57 5.21 -3.89 5.74
CA GLU A 57 6.17 -3.05 5.01
C GLU A 57 5.83 -1.55 5.02
N GLU A 58 6.74 -0.61 5.29
CA GLU A 58 6.53 0.80 4.89
C GLU A 58 7.72 1.32 4.08
N GLU A 59 7.44 1.87 2.91
CA GLU A 59 8.41 2.67 2.14
C GLU A 59 8.24 4.13 2.55
N LYS A 60 9.32 4.71 3.09
CA LYS A 60 9.34 6.11 3.52
C LYS A 60 10.00 7.00 2.47
N ASP A 61 9.69 8.29 2.53
CA ASP A 61 10.36 9.31 1.72
C ASP A 61 11.89 9.32 1.94
N ILE A 62 12.61 10.10 1.11
CA ILE A 62 14.07 10.20 1.15
C ILE A 62 14.64 10.73 2.49
N TYR A 63 13.81 11.39 3.30
CA TYR A 63 14.16 11.88 4.63
C TYR A 63 13.75 10.89 5.73
N GLY A 64 13.00 9.85 5.38
CA GLY A 64 12.45 8.85 6.29
C GLY A 64 11.33 9.38 7.17
N SER A 65 10.70 10.52 6.81
CA SER A 65 9.73 11.19 7.67
C SER A 65 8.31 10.66 7.51
N LEU A 66 7.87 10.42 6.27
CA LEU A 66 6.49 10.03 5.99
C LEU A 66 6.44 8.75 5.15
N PRO A 67 5.59 7.78 5.52
CA PRO A 67 5.34 6.63 4.68
C PRO A 67 4.60 7.04 3.40
N GLN A 68 5.12 6.58 2.26
CA GLN A 68 4.57 6.84 0.93
C GLN A 68 3.80 5.62 0.43
N ARG A 69 4.30 4.42 0.72
CA ARG A 69 3.67 3.14 0.37
C ARG A 69 3.74 2.15 1.51
N ALA A 70 2.78 1.24 1.51
CA ALA A 70 2.69 0.17 2.48
C ALA A 70 2.67 -1.18 1.75
N LYS A 71 3.45 -2.14 2.23
CA LYS A 71 3.27 -3.55 1.86
C LYS A 71 2.15 -4.11 2.72
N VAL A 72 1.12 -4.62 2.05
CA VAL A 72 -0.10 -5.14 2.65
C VAL A 72 -0.28 -6.62 2.36
N ARG A 73 -0.79 -7.35 3.35
CA ARG A 73 -1.35 -8.70 3.22
C ARG A 73 -2.87 -8.63 3.26
N TYR A 74 -3.55 -9.33 2.37
CA TYR A 74 -5.00 -9.26 2.24
C TYR A 74 -5.58 -10.53 1.62
N GLY A 75 -6.88 -10.76 1.83
CA GLY A 75 -7.59 -11.93 1.30
C GLY A 75 -6.92 -13.24 1.67
N ASP A 76 -6.87 -14.18 0.72
CA ASP A 76 -6.30 -15.52 0.86
C ASP A 76 -4.76 -15.51 0.76
N GLY A 77 -4.10 -14.75 1.63
CA GLY A 77 -2.64 -14.68 1.72
C GLY A 77 -1.94 -13.91 0.60
N LYS A 78 -2.67 -13.09 -0.18
CA LYS A 78 -2.06 -12.22 -1.19
C LYS A 78 -1.26 -11.11 -0.54
N GLU A 79 -0.20 -10.68 -1.22
CA GLU A 79 0.63 -9.56 -0.80
C GLU A 79 0.85 -8.57 -1.95
N GLY A 80 1.10 -7.30 -1.59
CA GLY A 80 1.62 -6.31 -2.53
C GLY A 80 1.67 -4.91 -1.92
N TRP A 81 2.06 -3.94 -2.73
CA TRP A 81 2.27 -2.56 -2.32
C TRP A 81 1.11 -1.67 -2.74
N VAL A 82 0.68 -0.80 -1.83
CA VAL A 82 -0.34 0.23 -2.09
C VAL A 82 0.18 1.59 -1.64
N LEU A 83 -0.42 2.68 -2.15
CA LEU A 83 -0.12 4.01 -1.62
C LEU A 83 -0.59 4.09 -0.16
N TYR A 84 0.24 4.65 0.71
CA TYR A 84 -0.06 4.74 2.14
C TYR A 84 -1.35 5.55 2.41
N GLN A 85 -1.60 6.60 1.64
CA GLN A 85 -2.84 7.38 1.72
C GLN A 85 -4.12 6.61 1.31
N MET A 86 -3.98 5.44 0.69
CA MET A 86 -5.10 4.58 0.28
C MET A 86 -5.45 3.52 1.33
N ILE A 87 -4.90 3.63 2.54
CA ILE A 87 -5.28 2.79 3.69
C ILE A 87 -5.65 3.68 4.87
N SER A 88 -6.61 3.22 5.66
CA SER A 88 -6.98 3.83 6.93
C SER A 88 -6.58 2.90 8.07
N LYS A 89 -5.63 3.33 8.91
CA LYS A 89 -5.15 2.53 10.04
C LYS A 89 -6.31 2.28 11.02
N LEU A 90 -6.53 1.01 11.36
CA LEU A 90 -7.47 0.64 12.40
C LEU A 90 -6.74 0.79 13.75
N GLY A 91 -7.36 1.55 14.67
CA GLY A 91 -6.79 1.92 15.96
C GLY A 91 -6.53 0.74 16.89
#